data_AF-A0A482IP97-F1
#
_entry.id   AF-A0A482IP97-F1
#
_cell.length_a   1.000
_cell.length_b   1.000
_cell.length_c   1.000
_cell.angle_alpha   90.00
_cell.angle_beta   90.00
_cell.angle_gamma   90.00
#
_symmetry.space_group_name_H-M   'P 1'
#
loop_
_entity.id
_entity.type
_entity.pdbx_description
1 polymer ?
#
loop_
_entity_poly.entity_id
_entity_poly.type
_entity_poly.pdbx_seq_one_letter_code
_entity_poly.pdbx_strand_id
1 'polypeptide(L)'
;MPVIALEPGYTGEVRDRIENFHGNQLVYFGWDQHRLFCSPFTLPLPPDMPFGALVSDVIAPLLGAHPEGARIEWAQVQWLRGDTPFTPDAAASLVDNGLGHKSLLRLRTPGLPGIAGSAN
;
A
#
# COMPACT_ATOMS: atom_id res chain seq x y z
N MET A 1 24.72 -7.99 9.40
CA MET A 1 26.18 -7.82 9.15
C MET A 1 26.36 -6.68 8.17
N PRO A 2 27.32 -5.76 8.37
CA PRO A 2 27.63 -4.72 7.39
C PRO A 2 28.28 -5.33 6.14
N VAL A 3 28.26 -4.57 5.04
CA VAL A 3 28.95 -4.98 3.81
C VAL A 3 30.46 -5.05 4.06
N ILE A 4 31.09 -6.14 3.65
CA ILE A 4 32.55 -6.28 3.61
C ILE A 4 33.00 -5.81 2.22
N ALA A 5 33.86 -4.80 2.19
CA ALA A 5 34.37 -4.20 0.96
C ALA A 5 35.90 -4.12 0.98
N LEU A 6 36.51 -4.06 -0.20
CA LEU A 6 37.97 -3.93 -0.36
C LEU A 6 38.47 -2.59 0.18
N GLU A 7 37.73 -1.50 -0.14
CA GLU A 7 38.03 -0.16 0.35
C GLU A 7 37.28 0.14 1.66
N PRO A 8 37.93 0.78 2.65
CA PRO A 8 37.25 1.21 3.87
C PRO A 8 36.20 2.29 3.58
N GLY A 9 35.12 2.28 4.36
CA GLY A 9 34.07 3.30 4.26
C GLY A 9 33.03 3.07 3.15
N TYR A 10 32.84 1.83 2.70
CA TYR A 10 31.83 1.50 1.69
C TYR A 10 30.44 1.96 2.12
N THR A 11 29.96 2.99 1.44
CA THR A 11 28.65 3.61 1.61
C THR A 11 28.12 4.02 0.25
N GLY A 12 26.83 4.30 0.16
CA GLY A 12 26.19 4.74 -1.07
C GLY A 12 24.97 5.59 -0.77
N GLU A 13 24.56 6.36 -1.77
CA GLU A 13 23.34 7.11 -1.68
C GLU A 13 22.13 6.17 -1.79
N VAL A 14 21.20 6.24 -0.82
CA VAL A 14 19.86 5.67 -1.01
C VAL A 14 19.28 6.30 -2.28
N ARG A 15 18.94 5.49 -3.29
CA ARG A 15 18.54 6.00 -4.62
C ARG A 15 17.06 6.39 -4.66
N ASP A 16 16.27 5.77 -3.81
CA ASP A 16 14.83 5.95 -3.66
C ASP A 16 14.51 6.77 -2.40
N ARG A 17 15.20 7.90 -2.22
CA ARG A 17 14.83 8.88 -1.17
C ARG A 17 13.61 9.68 -1.65
N ILE A 18 12.80 10.14 -0.70
CA ILE A 18 11.55 10.85 -0.98
C ILE A 18 11.76 12.10 -1.84
N GLU A 19 12.89 12.80 -1.69
CA GLU A 19 13.21 14.02 -2.42
C GLU A 19 13.28 13.81 -3.94
N ASN A 20 13.55 12.57 -4.38
CA ASN A 20 13.63 12.21 -5.79
C ASN A 20 12.25 12.00 -6.45
N PHE A 21 11.15 12.11 -5.69
CA PHE A 21 9.78 11.85 -6.19
C PHE A 21 8.96 13.13 -6.40
N HIS A 22 9.61 14.30 -6.49
CA HIS A 22 8.99 15.56 -6.92
C HIS A 22 7.74 15.97 -6.14
N GLY A 23 7.77 15.79 -4.82
CA GLY A 23 6.65 16.11 -3.91
C GLY A 23 5.70 14.94 -3.65
N ASN A 24 5.77 13.86 -4.43
CA ASN A 24 5.05 12.62 -4.15
C ASN A 24 5.85 11.69 -3.23
N GLN A 25 5.16 10.66 -2.74
CA GLN A 25 5.74 9.53 -2.03
C GLN A 25 5.29 8.20 -2.64
N LEU A 26 6.08 7.14 -2.42
CA LEU A 26 5.66 5.79 -2.77
C LEU A 26 4.89 5.18 -1.60
N VAL A 27 3.72 4.62 -1.87
CA VAL A 27 3.00 3.76 -0.94
C VAL A 27 2.75 2.43 -1.64
N TYR A 28 3.09 1.34 -0.98
CA TYR A 28 2.79 0.01 -1.45
C TYR A 28 1.39 -0.38 -1.01
N PHE A 29 0.57 -0.92 -1.90
CA PHE A 29 -0.78 -1.37 -1.58
C PHE A 29 -0.97 -2.84 -1.93
N GLY A 30 -1.32 -3.67 -0.95
CA GLY A 30 -1.62 -5.08 -1.15
C GLY A 30 -3.05 -5.41 -0.76
N TRP A 31 -3.70 -6.28 -1.53
CA TRP A 31 -4.96 -6.90 -1.15
C TRP A 31 -4.72 -8.35 -0.75
N ASP A 32 -4.85 -8.64 0.53
CA ASP A 32 -4.60 -9.97 1.08
C ASP A 32 -5.57 -10.98 0.47
N GLN A 33 -5.05 -12.16 0.12
CA GLN A 33 -5.80 -13.28 -0.50
C GLN A 33 -6.33 -13.03 -1.93
N HIS A 34 -5.74 -12.07 -2.67
CA HIS A 34 -6.15 -11.71 -4.03
C HIS A 34 -4.95 -11.65 -4.98
N ARG A 35 -4.41 -12.83 -5.33
CA ARG A 35 -3.15 -13.03 -6.08
C ARG A 35 -3.28 -12.89 -7.59
N LEU A 36 -4.48 -12.66 -8.13
CA LEU A 36 -4.65 -12.15 -9.49
C LEU A 36 -3.75 -10.93 -9.71
N PHE A 37 -3.64 -10.10 -8.68
CA PHE A 37 -2.57 -9.11 -8.56
C PHE A 37 -1.33 -9.80 -8.00
N CYS A 38 -0.35 -10.06 -8.87
CA CYS A 38 0.82 -10.88 -8.54
C CYS A 38 1.72 -10.32 -7.43
N SER A 39 1.58 -9.03 -7.11
CA SER A 39 2.32 -8.34 -6.05
C SER A 39 1.53 -7.15 -5.53
N PRO A 40 1.91 -6.57 -4.38
CA PRO A 40 1.47 -5.23 -4.01
C PRO A 40 1.76 -4.23 -5.13
N PHE A 41 0.87 -3.27 -5.30
CA PHE A 41 1.01 -2.14 -6.21
C PHE A 41 1.97 -1.11 -5.61
N THR A 42 2.72 -0.42 -6.45
CA THR A 42 3.55 0.72 -6.05
C THR A 42 2.87 2.00 -6.55
N LEU A 43 2.32 2.79 -5.62
CA LEU A 43 1.52 3.97 -5.94
C LEU A 43 2.33 5.25 -5.64
N PRO A 44 2.60 6.09 -6.65
CA PRO A 44 3.13 7.44 -6.43
C PRO A 44 1.99 8.38 -6.03
N LEU A 45 1.93 8.78 -4.76
CA LEU A 45 0.81 9.52 -4.19
C LEU A 45 1.27 10.85 -3.58
N PRO A 46 0.46 11.91 -3.64
CA PRO A 46 0.70 13.11 -2.84
C PRO A 46 0.63 12.77 -1.34
N PRO A 47 1.57 13.23 -0.51
CA PRO A 47 1.56 12.94 0.93
C PRO A 47 0.33 13.53 1.65
N ASP A 48 -0.21 14.63 1.14
CA ASP A 48 -1.36 15.36 1.65
C ASP A 48 -2.72 14.81 1.15
N MET A 49 -2.71 13.81 0.27
CA MET A 49 -3.94 13.16 -0.21
C MET A 49 -4.77 12.61 0.98
N PRO A 50 -6.07 12.91 1.08
CA PRO A 50 -6.93 12.31 2.10
C PRO A 50 -7.03 10.80 1.93
N PHE A 51 -7.04 10.03 3.03
CA PHE A 51 -7.14 8.57 2.94
C PHE A 51 -8.44 8.12 2.25
N GLY A 52 -9.55 8.83 2.46
CA GLY A 52 -10.81 8.55 1.77
C GLY A 52 -10.70 8.67 0.25
N ALA A 53 -9.96 9.68 -0.24
CA ALA A 53 -9.71 9.89 -1.66
C ALA A 53 -8.80 8.80 -2.25
N LEU A 54 -7.79 8.34 -1.49
CA LEU A 54 -6.99 7.17 -1.87
C LEU A 54 -7.89 5.94 -2.09
N VAL A 55 -8.85 5.71 -1.20
CA VAL A 55 -9.78 4.58 -1.32
C VAL A 55 -10.70 4.72 -2.52
N SER A 56 -11.38 5.87 -2.68
CA SER A 56 -12.40 6.05 -3.72
C SER A 56 -11.82 6.21 -5.11
N ASP A 57 -10.73 6.96 -5.26
CA ASP A 57 -10.27 7.45 -6.56
C ASP A 57 -9.13 6.59 -7.13
N VAL A 58 -8.44 5.83 -6.28
CA VAL A 58 -7.28 5.01 -6.66
C VAL A 58 -7.54 3.54 -6.39
N ILE A 59 -7.80 3.15 -5.14
CA ILE A 59 -7.87 1.73 -4.76
C ILE A 59 -9.13 1.06 -5.35
N ALA A 60 -10.32 1.64 -5.19
CA ALA A 60 -11.55 1.00 -5.66
C ALA A 60 -11.54 0.75 -7.18
N PRO A 61 -11.15 1.72 -8.05
CA PRO A 61 -10.99 1.48 -9.48
C PRO A 61 -9.93 0.41 -9.79
N LEU A 62 -8.81 0.41 -9.08
CA LEU A 62 -7.72 -0.55 -9.25
C LEU A 62 -8.16 -2.00 -9.00
N LEU A 63 -8.98 -2.20 -7.95
CA LEU A 63 -9.50 -3.53 -7.59
C LEU A 63 -10.60 -4.03 -8.53
N GLY A 64 -11.14 -3.17 -9.40
CA GLY A 64 -12.20 -3.52 -10.35
C GLY A 64 -11.81 -4.59 -11.38
N ALA A 65 -10.52 -4.85 -11.57
CA ALA A 65 -10.03 -5.94 -12.41
C ALA A 65 -10.27 -7.34 -11.81
N HIS A 66 -10.51 -7.43 -10.49
CA HIS A 66 -10.82 -8.68 -9.81
C HIS A 66 -12.34 -8.85 -9.64
N PRO A 67 -12.93 -10.05 -9.86
CA PRO A 67 -14.38 -10.26 -9.75
C PRO A 67 -14.98 -9.90 -8.38
N GLU A 68 -14.20 -10.08 -7.31
CA GLU A 68 -14.63 -9.72 -5.95
C GLU A 68 -14.46 -8.23 -5.63
N GLY A 69 -13.79 -7.44 -6.48
CA GLY A 69 -13.59 -6.01 -6.26
C GLY A 69 -14.91 -5.24 -6.14
N ALA A 70 -15.91 -5.61 -6.94
CA ALA A 70 -17.25 -5.03 -6.87
C ALA A 70 -18.08 -5.49 -5.66
N ARG A 71 -17.61 -6.52 -4.94
CA ARG A 71 -18.29 -7.12 -3.77
C ARG A 71 -17.73 -6.64 -2.43
N ILE A 72 -16.73 -5.74 -2.45
CA ILE A 72 -16.08 -5.23 -1.24
C ILE A 72 -17.08 -4.41 -0.42
N GLU A 73 -17.33 -4.84 0.80
CA GLU A 73 -18.05 -4.06 1.80
C GLU A 73 -17.08 -3.18 2.59
N TRP A 74 -16.87 -1.94 2.14
CA TRP A 74 -15.88 -1.00 2.69
C TRP A 74 -16.01 -0.73 4.19
N ALA A 75 -17.20 -0.90 4.78
CA ALA A 75 -17.40 -0.74 6.22
C ALA A 75 -16.86 -1.91 7.07
N GLN A 76 -16.59 -3.06 6.45
CA GLN A 76 -16.15 -4.30 7.12
C GLN A 76 -14.69 -4.66 6.84
N VAL A 77 -14.01 -3.85 6.03
CA VAL A 77 -12.62 -4.11 5.67
C VAL A 77 -11.70 -3.88 6.86
N GLN A 78 -10.56 -4.58 6.84
CA GLN A 78 -9.53 -4.39 7.85
C GLN A 78 -8.28 -3.84 7.17
N TRP A 79 -7.74 -2.78 7.75
CA TRP A 79 -6.53 -2.15 7.26
C TRP A 79 -5.33 -2.53 8.13
N LEU A 80 -4.19 -2.75 7.46
CA LEU A 80 -2.91 -2.92 8.12
C LEU A 80 -1.89 -1.97 7.51
N ARG A 81 -1.02 -1.44 8.37
CA ARG A 81 0.18 -0.72 7.98
C ARG A 81 1.37 -1.63 8.27
N GLY A 82 1.94 -2.20 7.22
CA GLY A 82 2.81 -3.36 7.31
C GLY A 82 2.04 -4.55 7.88
N ASP A 83 2.45 -5.03 9.05
CA ASP A 83 1.79 -6.13 9.75
C ASP A 83 0.94 -5.68 10.94
N THR A 84 0.83 -4.36 11.16
CA THR A 84 0.11 -3.80 12.31
C THR A 84 -1.30 -3.35 11.90
N PRO A 85 -2.37 -3.87 12.52
CA PRO A 85 -3.72 -3.35 12.34
C PRO A 85 -3.81 -1.87 12.67
N PHE A 86 -4.51 -1.09 11.85
CA PHE A 86 -4.80 0.31 12.17
C PHE A 86 -6.16 0.75 11.61
N THR A 87 -6.72 1.80 12.18
CA THR A 87 -7.98 2.41 11.74
C THR A 87 -7.65 3.76 11.10
N PRO A 88 -7.75 3.88 9.77
CA PRO A 88 -7.47 5.14 9.09
C PRO A 88 -8.56 6.17 9.39
N ASP A 89 -8.15 7.43 9.51
CA ASP A 89 -9.04 8.59 9.42
C ASP A 89 -9.17 8.98 7.94
N ALA A 90 -10.39 8.85 7.41
CA ALA A 90 -10.69 9.11 6.01
C ALA A 90 -10.47 10.57 5.60
N ALA A 91 -10.62 11.52 6.52
CA ALA A 91 -10.45 12.95 6.24
C ALA A 91 -9.01 13.42 6.38
N ALA A 92 -8.21 12.73 7.20
CA ALA A 92 -6.80 13.06 7.38
C ALA A 92 -5.95 12.65 6.17
N SER A 93 -4.81 13.32 6.00
CA SER A 93 -3.85 13.01 4.94
C SER A 93 -3.21 11.64 5.10
N LEU A 94 -2.55 11.12 4.05
CA LEU A 94 -1.79 9.87 4.15
C LEU A 94 -0.69 9.96 5.21
N VAL A 95 0.04 11.07 5.26
CA VAL A 95 1.12 11.24 6.25
C VAL A 95 0.59 11.37 7.67
N ASP A 96 -0.56 12.02 7.87
CA ASP A 96 -1.20 12.11 9.20
C ASP A 96 -1.78 10.77 9.66
N ASN A 97 -2.18 9.91 8.71
CA ASN A 97 -2.50 8.50 8.97
C ASN A 97 -1.25 7.63 9.22
N GLY A 98 -0.05 8.21 9.19
CA GLY A 98 1.22 7.51 9.39
C GLY A 98 1.66 6.66 8.19
N LEU A 99 1.14 6.94 6.99
CA LEU A 99 1.57 6.38 5.70
C LEU A 99 2.56 7.32 5.03
N GLY A 100 3.84 7.18 5.42
CA GLY A 100 4.96 7.89 4.80
C GLY A 100 5.58 7.15 3.61
N HIS A 101 6.69 7.68 3.10
CA HIS A 101 7.40 7.13 1.95
C HIS A 101 7.82 5.66 2.17
N LYS A 102 7.49 4.82 1.19
CA LYS A 102 7.67 3.36 1.17
C LYS A 102 6.89 2.60 2.26
N SER A 103 5.82 3.19 2.80
CA SER A 103 4.90 2.45 3.69
C SER A 103 4.15 1.37 2.92
N LEU A 104 3.84 0.26 3.59
CA LEU A 104 2.97 -0.79 3.08
C LEU A 104 1.58 -0.66 3.69
N LEU A 105 0.59 -0.41 2.86
CA LEU A 105 -0.83 -0.49 3.17
C LEU A 105 -1.37 -1.85 2.72
N ARG A 106 -2.08 -2.56 3.60
CA ARG A 106 -2.75 -3.81 3.25
C ARG A 106 -4.22 -3.74 3.57
N LEU A 107 -5.01 -4.25 2.64
CA LEU A 107 -6.44 -4.44 2.75
C LEU A 107 -6.73 -5.92 2.98
N ARG A 108 -7.58 -6.21 3.97
CA ARG A 108 -8.24 -7.51 4.13
C ARG A 108 -9.74 -7.33 4.00
N THR A 109 -10.36 -8.26 3.31
CA THR A 109 -11.81 -8.32 3.11
C THR A 109 -12.32 -9.66 3.63
N PRO A 110 -12.60 -9.79 4.94
CA PRO A 110 -13.12 -11.02 5.51
C PRO A 110 -14.36 -11.50 4.74
N GLY A 111 -14.37 -12.77 4.30
CA GLY A 111 -15.47 -13.34 3.52
C GLY A 111 -15.32 -13.26 1.99
N LEU A 112 -14.26 -12.62 1.48
CA LEU A 112 -13.87 -12.65 0.07
C LEU A 112 -12.53 -13.40 -0.06
N PRO A 113 -12.54 -14.72 -0.38
CA PRO A 113 -11.36 -15.58 -0.36
C PRO A 113 -10.61 -15.64 -1.70
N GLY A 114 -10.95 -14.77 -2.66
CA GLY A 114 -10.49 -14.87 -4.05
C GLY A 114 -11.27 -15.90 -4.87
N ILE A 115 -10.86 -16.03 -6.12
CA ILE A 115 -11.44 -16.91 -7.13
C ILE A 115 -11.28 -18.38 -6.71
N ALA A 116 -12.40 -19.10 -6.67
CA ALA A 116 -12.45 -20.54 -6.41
C ALA A 116 -11.69 -21.00 -5.15
N GLY A 117 -11.54 -20.14 -4.14
CA GLY A 117 -10.82 -20.44 -2.90
C GLY A 117 -9.31 -20.63 -3.06
N SER A 118 -8.73 -20.26 -4.21
CA SER A 118 -7.29 -20.33 -4.45
C SER A 118 -6.55 -19.07 -4.02
N ALA A 119 -7.26 -18.07 -3.46
CA ALA A 119 -6.74 -16.74 -3.19
C ALA A 119 -6.18 -16.05 -4.45
N ASN A 120 -6.70 -16.39 -5.63
CA ASN A 120 -6.43 -15.64 -6.88
C ASN A 120 -7.40 -14.49 -6.96
#